data_AF-A0A1M3KN81-F1
#
_entry.id   AF-A0A1M3KN81-F1
#
_cell.length_a   1.000
_cell.length_b   1.000
_cell.length_c   1.000
_cell.angle_alpha   90.00
_cell.angle_beta   90.00
_cell.angle_gamma   90.00
#
_symmetry.space_group_name_H-M   'P 1'
#
loop_
_entity.id
_entity.type
_entity.pdbx_description
1 polymer ?
#
loop_
_entity_poly.entity_id
_entity_poly.type
_entity_poly.pdbx_seq_one_letter_code
_entity_poly.pdbx_strand_id
1 'polypeptide(L)'
;MNVKTLAAVFALPVLLAACAPEVESTVYLADVMKAVESGESVSVPAVLRVPQSGEDECKEGLNGLIEKLSALAPTTGKGQCISKDQHGQGTQLAEIETALQIVPAGADVAEPNLFVLEVATTDDSRADLTLKMLQPIETVIKALQAENPAQVEFDPSFFLINLNNDTDDAVEIAVNHVFADGKSSLASEGPIELDRRGELKIQFSDVASSFVEQGNSYWFATVGPAS
;
A
#
# COMPACT_ATOMS: atom_id res chain seq x y z
N MET A 1 -59.17 16.08 -21.46
CA MET A 1 -58.96 14.64 -21.22
C MET A 1 -57.80 14.22 -22.12
N ASN A 2 -56.71 13.56 -21.73
CA ASN A 2 -56.22 12.98 -20.47
C ASN A 2 -54.68 12.81 -20.66
N VAL A 3 -53.82 13.27 -19.74
CA VAL A 3 -53.25 12.46 -18.64
C VAL A 3 -52.32 11.35 -19.19
N LYS A 4 -51.01 11.61 -19.28
CA LYS A 4 -49.94 11.12 -18.37
C LYS A 4 -49.09 10.01 -19.03
N THR A 5 -47.81 10.26 -19.25
CA THR A 5 -46.69 9.77 -18.41
C THR A 5 -46.20 8.39 -18.84
N LEU A 6 -45.02 8.36 -19.45
CA LEU A 6 -44.05 7.28 -19.28
C LEU A 6 -42.67 7.85 -19.60
N ALA A 7 -42.17 8.67 -18.68
CA ALA A 7 -40.73 8.83 -18.48
C ALA A 7 -40.25 7.50 -17.89
N ALA A 8 -39.90 6.55 -18.75
CA ALA A 8 -39.22 5.34 -18.34
C ALA A 8 -37.81 5.74 -17.92
N VAL A 9 -37.65 5.80 -16.59
CA VAL A 9 -36.40 5.85 -15.85
C VAL A 9 -35.44 4.81 -16.44
N PHE A 10 -34.52 5.25 -17.30
CA PHE A 10 -33.25 4.57 -17.47
C PHE A 10 -32.51 4.76 -16.15
N ALA A 11 -32.78 3.87 -15.20
CA ALA A 11 -31.84 3.59 -14.14
C ALA A 11 -30.62 2.99 -14.84
N LEU A 12 -29.72 3.86 -15.31
CA LEU A 12 -28.34 3.44 -15.49
C LEU A 12 -27.94 2.85 -14.14
N PRO A 13 -27.48 1.59 -14.06
CA PRO A 13 -26.62 1.24 -12.96
C PRO A 13 -25.48 2.24 -13.06
N VAL A 14 -25.43 3.18 -12.12
CA VAL A 14 -24.21 3.94 -11.86
C VAL A 14 -23.19 2.84 -11.64
N LEU A 15 -22.34 2.63 -12.64
CA LEU A 15 -21.19 1.76 -12.53
C LEU A 15 -20.45 2.32 -11.34
N LEU A 16 -20.57 1.64 -10.19
CA LEU A 16 -19.72 1.85 -9.05
C LEU A 16 -18.33 1.53 -9.59
N ALA A 17 -17.64 2.55 -10.06
CA ALA A 17 -16.21 2.50 -10.24
C ALA A 17 -15.69 2.17 -8.85
N ALA A 18 -15.39 0.91 -8.64
CA ALA A 18 -14.92 0.46 -7.37
C ALA A 18 -13.58 1.14 -7.15
N CYS A 19 -13.53 1.93 -6.09
CA CYS A 19 -12.37 2.73 -5.78
C CYS A 19 -11.54 1.93 -4.78
N ALA A 20 -10.27 1.72 -5.07
CA ALA A 20 -9.38 0.96 -4.20
C ALA A 20 -8.44 1.93 -3.46
N PRO A 21 -8.28 1.80 -2.13
CA PRO A 21 -7.19 2.44 -1.43
C PRO A 21 -5.84 1.97 -1.98
N GLU A 22 -4.83 2.82 -1.92
CA GLU A 22 -3.49 2.46 -2.38
C GLU A 22 -2.45 2.87 -1.33
N VAL A 23 -1.51 1.97 -1.06
CA VAL A 23 -0.38 2.18 -0.17
C VAL A 23 0.88 2.01 -1.00
N GLU A 24 1.69 3.06 -1.06
CA GLU A 24 2.96 3.05 -1.78
C GLU A 24 4.11 3.40 -0.84
N SER A 25 5.21 2.68 -0.93
CA SER A 25 6.45 3.04 -0.24
C SER A 25 7.67 2.65 -1.06
N THR A 26 8.73 3.45 -0.95
CA THR A 26 10.06 3.11 -1.47
C THR A 26 10.92 2.64 -0.30
N VAL A 27 11.45 1.43 -0.43
CA VAL A 27 12.29 0.77 0.58
C VAL A 27 13.68 0.60 0.01
N TYR A 28 14.65 1.23 0.67
CA TYR A 28 16.07 1.08 0.34
C TYR A 28 16.63 -0.16 1.04
N LEU A 29 17.43 -0.95 0.33
CA LEU A 29 18.02 -2.15 0.91
C LEU A 29 19.00 -1.83 2.04
N ALA A 30 19.65 -0.68 2.01
CA ALA A 30 20.45 -0.21 3.15
C ALA A 30 19.62 -0.03 4.43
N ASP A 31 18.36 0.43 4.32
CA ASP A 31 17.47 0.57 5.48
C ASP A 31 17.04 -0.79 6.03
N VAL A 32 16.82 -1.78 5.15
CA VAL A 32 16.55 -3.18 5.51
C VAL A 32 17.75 -3.77 6.28
N MET A 33 18.96 -3.64 5.74
CA MET A 33 20.17 -4.13 6.41
C MET A 33 20.40 -3.43 7.74
N LYS A 34 20.23 -2.10 7.78
CA LYS A 34 20.36 -1.32 9.02
C LYS A 34 19.39 -1.81 10.09
N ALA A 35 18.12 -2.06 9.75
CA ALA A 35 17.14 -2.55 10.71
C ALA A 35 17.60 -3.88 11.34
N VAL A 36 18.07 -4.80 10.51
CA VAL A 36 18.58 -6.12 10.94
C VAL A 36 19.85 -6.00 11.79
N GLU A 37 20.85 -5.25 11.32
CA GLU A 37 22.18 -5.17 11.96
C GLU A 37 22.14 -4.42 13.29
N SER A 38 21.37 -3.33 13.36
CA SER A 38 21.23 -2.53 14.58
C SER A 38 20.23 -3.12 15.56
N GLY A 39 19.28 -3.93 15.08
CA GLY A 39 18.11 -4.33 15.85
C GLY A 39 17.11 -3.20 16.10
N GLU A 40 17.32 -2.02 15.50
CA GLU A 40 16.47 -0.84 15.66
C GLU A 40 15.51 -0.70 14.49
N SER A 41 14.34 -0.10 14.74
CA SER A 41 13.39 0.18 13.68
C SER A 41 13.84 1.34 12.79
N VAL A 42 13.61 1.24 11.48
CA VAL A 42 13.83 2.32 10.52
C VAL A 42 12.50 2.79 9.96
N SER A 43 12.24 4.10 9.97
CA SER A 43 11.03 4.67 9.36
C SER A 43 11.35 5.15 7.96
N VAL A 44 10.60 4.66 6.97
CA VAL A 44 10.70 5.10 5.58
C VAL A 44 9.41 5.79 5.13
N PRO A 45 9.46 6.75 4.19
CA PRO A 45 8.26 7.41 3.68
C PRO A 45 7.31 6.42 3.04
N ALA A 46 6.02 6.60 3.30
CA ALA A 46 4.96 5.92 2.61
C ALA A 46 3.85 6.92 2.26
N VAL A 47 2.99 6.52 1.34
CA VAL A 47 1.87 7.33 0.88
C VAL A 47 0.62 6.47 0.95
N LEU A 48 -0.40 6.99 1.63
CA LEU A 48 -1.73 6.40 1.64
C LEU A 48 -2.64 7.22 0.73
N ARG A 49 -3.25 6.57 -0.26
CA ARG A 49 -4.23 7.17 -1.15
C ARG A 49 -5.60 6.60 -0.82
N VAL A 50 -6.53 7.49 -0.45
CA VAL A 50 -7.89 7.13 -0.07
C VAL A 50 -8.85 7.68 -1.11
N PRO A 51 -9.70 6.85 -1.74
CA PRO A 51 -10.71 7.33 -2.67
C PRO A 51 -11.66 8.36 -2.10
N GLN A 52 -11.97 9.35 -2.95
CA GLN A 52 -12.86 10.47 -2.67
C GLN A 52 -13.98 10.51 -3.71
N SER A 53 -15.15 10.98 -3.29
CA SER A 53 -16.32 11.09 -4.17
C SER A 53 -16.14 12.11 -5.30
N GLY A 54 -15.22 13.07 -5.13
CA GLY A 54 -14.94 14.12 -6.10
C GLY A 54 -13.82 15.05 -5.63
N GLU A 55 -13.37 15.93 -6.53
CA GLU A 55 -12.24 16.83 -6.28
C GLU A 55 -12.56 17.86 -5.19
N ASP A 56 -13.78 18.40 -5.19
CA ASP A 56 -14.22 19.39 -4.22
C ASP A 56 -14.38 18.77 -2.82
N GLU A 57 -15.01 17.59 -2.73
CA GLU A 57 -15.13 16.84 -1.46
C GLU A 57 -13.75 16.46 -0.92
N CYS A 58 -12.81 16.10 -1.79
CA CYS A 58 -11.43 15.83 -1.39
C CYS A 58 -10.80 17.08 -0.76
N LYS A 59 -10.87 18.24 -1.43
CA LYS A 59 -10.23 19.48 -0.94
C LYS A 59 -10.83 19.95 0.38
N GLU A 60 -12.14 19.84 0.53
CA GLU A 60 -12.84 20.21 1.77
C GLU A 60 -12.51 19.24 2.92
N GLY A 61 -12.41 17.93 2.63
CA GLY A 61 -12.20 16.89 3.63
C GLY A 61 -10.74 16.55 3.97
N LEU A 62 -9.77 16.96 3.14
CA LEU A 62 -8.37 16.50 3.22
C LEU A 62 -7.74 16.73 4.59
N ASN A 63 -7.87 17.92 5.17
CA ASN A 63 -7.29 18.21 6.48
C ASN A 63 -7.89 17.33 7.59
N GLY A 64 -9.20 17.07 7.52
CA GLY A 64 -9.87 16.17 8.46
C GLY A 64 -9.43 14.71 8.29
N LEU A 65 -9.17 14.26 7.05
CA LEU A 65 -8.60 12.94 6.79
C LEU A 65 -7.18 12.80 7.35
N ILE A 66 -6.33 13.82 7.16
CA ILE A 66 -4.96 13.85 7.71
C ILE A 66 -5.00 13.80 9.23
N GLU A 67 -5.87 14.58 9.86
CA GLU A 67 -6.04 14.59 11.32
C GLU A 67 -6.48 13.22 11.86
N LYS A 68 -7.47 12.59 11.21
CA LYS A 68 -7.92 11.24 11.58
C LYS A 68 -6.85 10.18 11.37
N LEU A 69 -6.11 10.25 10.26
CA LEU A 69 -5.01 9.32 9.98
C LEU A 69 -3.88 9.46 11.02
N SER A 70 -3.62 10.67 11.53
CA SER A 70 -2.59 10.91 12.55
C SER A 70 -2.81 10.15 13.87
N ALA A 71 -4.06 9.74 14.15
CA ALA A 71 -4.38 8.90 15.29
C ALA A 71 -4.04 7.41 15.06
N LEU A 72 -3.83 6.99 13.81
CA LEU A 72 -3.62 5.60 13.41
C LEU A 72 -2.21 5.34 12.87
N ALA A 73 -1.59 6.33 12.24
CA ALA A 73 -0.27 6.23 11.63
C ALA A 73 0.48 7.56 11.75
N PRO A 74 1.82 7.56 11.66
CA PRO A 74 2.59 8.79 11.57
C PRO A 74 2.21 9.53 10.29
N THR A 75 1.98 10.84 10.37
CA THR A 75 1.74 11.66 9.19
C THR A 75 2.66 12.88 9.22
N THR A 76 3.04 13.39 8.05
CA THR A 76 3.82 14.64 7.96
C THR A 76 2.94 15.89 8.06
N GLY A 77 1.62 15.70 8.17
CA GLY A 77 0.61 16.75 8.03
C GLY A 77 0.40 17.21 6.58
N LYS A 78 1.08 16.62 5.60
CA LYS A 78 0.94 16.95 4.19
C LYS A 78 0.05 15.94 3.47
N GLY A 79 -0.71 16.46 2.53
CA GLY A 79 -1.47 15.66 1.59
C GLY A 79 -1.94 16.51 0.41
N GLN A 80 -2.45 15.86 -0.61
CA GLN A 80 -2.97 16.49 -1.81
C GLN A 80 -4.10 15.68 -2.44
N CYS A 81 -4.95 16.36 -3.18
CA CYS A 81 -6.01 15.74 -3.98
C CYS A 81 -5.47 15.47 -5.38
N ILE A 82 -5.46 14.20 -5.79
CA ILE A 82 -4.97 13.77 -7.11
C ILE A 82 -6.07 13.03 -7.87
N SER A 83 -5.98 13.06 -9.19
CA SER A 83 -6.78 12.19 -10.06
C SER A 83 -5.85 11.16 -10.69
N LYS A 84 -6.18 9.88 -10.53
CA LYS A 84 -5.42 8.76 -11.10
C LYS A 84 -6.37 7.89 -11.90
N ASP A 85 -5.94 7.45 -13.07
CA ASP A 85 -6.68 6.46 -13.83
C ASP A 85 -6.58 5.10 -13.12
N GLN A 86 -7.68 4.66 -12.51
CA GLN A 86 -7.87 3.32 -11.99
C GLN A 86 -8.94 2.64 -12.86
N HIS A 87 -8.57 1.54 -13.54
CA HIS A 87 -9.47 0.77 -14.43
C HIS A 87 -10.09 1.53 -15.62
N GLY A 88 -9.40 2.53 -16.18
CA GLY A 88 -9.88 3.31 -17.31
C GLY A 88 -10.85 4.43 -16.91
N GLN A 89 -10.95 4.74 -15.62
CA GLN A 89 -11.73 5.84 -15.08
C GLN A 89 -10.85 6.69 -14.15
N GLY A 90 -10.94 8.02 -14.32
CA GLY A 90 -10.29 8.96 -13.41
C GLY A 90 -10.92 8.86 -12.02
N THR A 91 -10.20 8.26 -11.09
CA THR A 91 -10.59 8.15 -9.68
C THR A 91 -9.93 9.28 -8.91
N GLN A 92 -10.73 10.00 -8.12
CA GLN A 92 -10.21 11.03 -7.25
C GLN A 92 -9.70 10.40 -5.95
N LEU A 93 -8.48 10.75 -5.56
CA LEU A 93 -7.81 10.21 -4.39
C LEU A 93 -7.31 11.36 -3.51
N ALA A 94 -7.48 11.21 -2.20
CA ALA A 94 -6.73 11.97 -1.20
C ALA A 94 -5.42 11.24 -0.95
N GLU A 95 -4.31 11.81 -1.40
CA GLU A 95 -2.96 11.32 -1.17
C GLU A 95 -2.41 11.95 0.11
N ILE A 96 -2.03 11.13 1.09
CA ILE A 96 -1.56 11.57 2.40
C ILE A 96 -0.18 10.94 2.68
N GLU A 97 0.78 11.77 3.04
CA GLU A 97 2.11 11.32 3.44
C GLU A 97 2.05 10.66 4.83
N THR A 98 2.54 9.43 4.90
CA THR A 98 2.62 8.58 6.09
C THR A 98 3.99 7.89 6.16
N ALA A 99 4.13 6.87 6.99
CA ALA A 99 5.35 6.09 7.13
C ALA A 99 5.08 4.59 7.11
N LEU A 100 6.06 3.86 6.57
CA LEU A 100 6.23 2.42 6.74
C LEU A 100 7.39 2.21 7.71
N GLN A 101 7.20 1.40 8.75
CA GLN A 101 8.28 1.10 9.70
C GLN A 101 8.86 -0.27 9.37
N ILE A 102 10.16 -0.27 9.08
CA ILE A 102 10.96 -1.47 8.90
C ILE A 102 11.45 -1.91 10.27
N VAL A 103 11.15 -3.15 10.65
CA VAL A 103 11.50 -3.70 11.96
C VAL A 103 12.11 -5.09 11.82
N PRO A 104 13.05 -5.50 12.70
CA PRO A 104 13.43 -6.89 12.82
C PRO A 104 12.21 -7.77 13.17
N ALA A 105 12.17 -8.99 12.65
CA ALA A 105 11.10 -9.93 12.95
C ALA A 105 10.96 -10.16 14.46
N GLY A 106 9.72 -10.01 14.97
CA GLY A 106 9.41 -10.16 16.39
C GLY A 106 9.77 -8.96 17.27
N ALA A 107 10.29 -7.87 16.71
CA ALA A 107 10.50 -6.63 17.45
C ALA A 107 9.18 -5.89 17.71
N ASP A 108 9.16 -5.08 18.76
CA ASP A 108 8.04 -4.18 19.06
C ASP A 108 7.94 -3.08 18.00
N VAL A 109 6.71 -2.70 17.67
CA VAL A 109 6.41 -1.61 16.72
C VAL A 109 5.99 -0.38 17.50
N ALA A 110 6.56 0.78 17.17
CA ALA A 110 6.21 2.02 17.85
C ALA A 110 4.83 2.52 17.39
N GLU A 111 3.99 2.92 18.33
CA GLU A 111 2.67 3.48 18.05
C GLU A 111 2.67 5.03 18.00
N PRO A 112 1.77 5.68 17.24
CA PRO A 112 0.82 5.06 16.31
C PRO A 112 1.52 4.60 15.03
N ASN A 113 1.13 3.44 14.50
CA ASN A 113 1.60 2.94 13.21
C ASN A 113 0.58 2.00 12.58
N LEU A 114 0.52 2.03 11.25
CA LEU A 114 -0.38 1.21 10.46
C LEU A 114 0.38 0.21 9.58
N PHE A 115 1.54 0.57 9.04
CA PHE A 115 2.26 -0.23 8.06
C PHE A 115 3.62 -0.65 8.60
N VAL A 116 3.89 -1.95 8.54
CA VAL A 116 5.13 -2.54 9.02
C VAL A 116 5.73 -3.45 7.96
N LEU A 117 7.03 -3.30 7.75
CA LEU A 117 7.86 -4.25 7.02
C LEU A 117 8.70 -5.02 8.04
N GLU A 118 8.28 -6.24 8.37
CA GLU A 118 9.04 -7.15 9.21
C GLU A 118 10.16 -7.79 8.37
N VAL A 119 11.38 -7.78 8.91
CA VAL A 119 12.57 -8.32 8.24
C VAL A 119 13.14 -9.46 9.08
N ALA A 120 13.14 -10.67 8.53
CA ALA A 120 13.75 -11.84 9.16
C ALA A 120 15.02 -12.23 8.41
N THR A 121 16.14 -12.41 9.11
CA THR A 121 17.34 -13.01 8.51
C THR A 121 17.17 -14.50 8.32
N THR A 122 17.68 -14.99 7.21
CA THR A 122 17.80 -16.41 6.89
C THR A 122 19.26 -16.85 7.08
N ASP A 123 19.49 -18.17 7.16
CA ASP A 123 20.82 -18.73 7.39
C ASP A 123 21.85 -18.40 6.29
N ASP A 124 21.39 -18.01 5.09
CA ASP A 124 22.23 -17.75 3.90
C ASP A 124 22.54 -16.26 3.67
N SER A 125 22.54 -15.44 4.72
CA SER A 125 22.71 -13.97 4.63
C SER A 125 21.66 -13.29 3.73
N ARG A 126 20.48 -13.89 3.60
CA ARG A 126 19.32 -13.30 2.92
C ARG A 126 18.32 -12.80 3.95
N ALA A 127 17.46 -11.88 3.55
CA ALA A 127 16.42 -11.29 4.38
C ALA A 127 15.04 -11.54 3.76
N ASP A 128 14.14 -12.15 4.53
CA ASP A 128 12.72 -12.28 4.21
C ASP A 128 12.00 -10.99 4.58
N LEU A 129 11.24 -10.48 3.61
CA LEU A 129 10.46 -9.25 3.70
C LEU A 129 8.98 -9.59 3.83
N THR A 130 8.39 -9.16 4.94
CA THR A 130 7.00 -9.43 5.29
C THR A 130 6.25 -8.13 5.53
N LEU A 131 5.25 -7.84 4.71
CA LEU A 131 4.40 -6.66 4.90
C LEU A 131 3.23 -7.01 5.84
N LYS A 132 2.92 -6.09 6.75
CA LYS A 132 1.82 -6.22 7.70
C LYS A 132 1.09 -4.89 7.87
N MET A 133 -0.23 -4.96 7.95
CA MET A 133 -1.05 -3.88 8.48
C MET A 133 -1.37 -4.15 9.95
N LEU A 134 -1.13 -3.17 10.83
CA LEU A 134 -1.37 -3.32 12.28
C LEU A 134 -2.85 -3.23 12.65
N GLN A 135 -3.68 -2.70 11.75
CA GLN A 135 -5.13 -2.70 11.90
C GLN A 135 -5.77 -3.11 10.58
N PRO A 136 -6.90 -3.85 10.61
CA PRO A 136 -7.62 -4.18 9.40
C PRO A 136 -8.05 -2.93 8.64
N ILE A 137 -7.97 -2.95 7.31
CA ILE A 137 -8.29 -1.80 6.46
C ILE A 137 -9.71 -1.28 6.69
N GLU A 138 -10.67 -2.17 6.96
CA GLU A 138 -12.06 -1.79 7.26
C GLU A 138 -12.14 -0.90 8.51
N THR A 139 -11.30 -1.16 9.51
CA THR A 139 -11.24 -0.35 10.74
C THR A 139 -10.65 1.03 10.44
N VAL A 140 -9.58 1.07 9.64
CA VAL A 140 -8.94 2.32 9.19
C VAL A 140 -9.93 3.16 8.39
N ILE A 141 -10.58 2.58 7.39
CA ILE A 141 -11.57 3.25 6.55
C ILE A 141 -12.72 3.81 7.40
N LYS A 142 -13.29 3.00 8.31
CA LYS A 142 -14.35 3.46 9.23
C LYS A 142 -13.91 4.66 10.07
N ALA A 143 -12.67 4.62 10.60
CA ALA A 143 -12.13 5.72 11.38
C ALA A 143 -11.96 7.00 10.52
N LEU A 144 -11.51 6.86 9.27
CA LEU A 144 -11.36 7.98 8.33
C LEU A 144 -12.73 8.55 7.89
N GLN A 145 -13.73 7.69 7.70
CA GLN A 145 -15.04 8.03 7.12
C GLN A 145 -16.16 8.34 8.12
N ALA A 146 -15.89 8.35 9.43
CA ALA A 146 -16.91 8.40 10.50
C ALA A 146 -17.99 9.52 10.41
N GLU A 147 -17.83 10.53 9.54
CA GLU A 147 -18.79 11.62 9.34
C GLU A 147 -19.48 11.63 7.96
N ASN A 148 -19.07 10.79 7.01
CA ASN A 148 -19.66 10.65 5.68
C ASN A 148 -19.91 9.16 5.37
N PRO A 149 -21.02 8.58 5.86
CA PRO A 149 -21.28 7.14 5.84
C PRO A 149 -21.82 6.63 4.49
N ALA A 150 -21.52 7.31 3.38
CA ALA A 150 -21.79 6.72 2.08
C ALA A 150 -21.02 5.39 2.03
N GLN A 151 -21.75 4.28 2.00
CA GLN A 151 -21.19 2.93 1.92
C GLN A 151 -20.46 2.80 0.57
N VAL A 152 -19.22 3.26 0.53
CA VAL A 152 -18.31 2.97 -0.56
C VAL A 152 -17.82 1.55 -0.30
N GLU A 153 -18.32 0.59 -1.07
CA GLU A 153 -17.63 -0.70 -1.19
C GLU A 153 -16.29 -0.40 -1.86
N PHE A 154 -15.22 -0.61 -1.11
CA PHE A 154 -13.87 -0.49 -1.62
C PHE A 154 -13.46 -1.80 -2.27
N ASP A 155 -12.82 -1.70 -3.43
CA ASP A 155 -12.05 -2.81 -3.95
C ASP A 155 -10.85 -3.10 -3.02
N PRO A 156 -10.28 -4.32 -3.08
CA PRO A 156 -9.05 -4.63 -2.36
C PRO A 156 -7.97 -3.58 -2.62
N SER A 157 -7.29 -3.16 -1.56
CA SER A 157 -6.26 -2.13 -1.61
C SER A 157 -5.09 -2.57 -2.49
N PHE A 158 -4.48 -1.60 -3.15
CA PHE A 158 -3.23 -1.79 -3.86
C PHE A 158 -2.04 -1.55 -2.93
N PHE A 159 -1.23 -2.58 -2.67
CA PHE A 159 0.05 -2.41 -2.01
C PHE A 159 1.17 -2.39 -3.05
N LEU A 160 1.95 -1.32 -3.02
CA LEU A 160 3.04 -1.06 -3.92
C LEU A 160 4.32 -0.80 -3.13
N ILE A 161 5.32 -1.66 -3.30
CA ILE A 161 6.64 -1.51 -2.69
C ILE A 161 7.66 -1.36 -3.82
N ASN A 162 8.33 -0.21 -3.86
CA ASN A 162 9.48 0.01 -4.73
C ASN A 162 10.74 -0.38 -3.95
N LEU A 163 11.36 -1.52 -4.29
CA LEU A 163 12.63 -1.92 -3.69
C LEU A 163 13.78 -1.28 -4.45
N ASN A 164 14.56 -0.45 -3.76
CA ASN A 164 15.72 0.23 -4.35
C ASN A 164 17.02 -0.42 -3.86
N ASN A 165 17.83 -0.92 -4.79
CA ASN A 165 19.15 -1.43 -4.47
C ASN A 165 20.17 -0.28 -4.39
N ASP A 166 20.25 0.38 -3.24
CA ASP A 166 21.25 1.41 -2.96
C ASP A 166 22.56 0.86 -2.39
N THR A 167 22.70 -0.47 -2.35
CA THR A 167 23.93 -1.13 -1.89
C THR A 167 25.07 -1.00 -2.91
N ASP A 168 26.24 -1.51 -2.54
CA ASP A 168 27.42 -1.47 -3.41
C ASP A 168 27.44 -2.58 -4.48
N ASP A 169 26.63 -3.63 -4.31
CA ASP A 169 26.65 -4.85 -5.13
C ASP A 169 25.28 -5.15 -5.74
N ALA A 170 25.25 -6.07 -6.72
CA ALA A 170 24.00 -6.62 -7.23
C ALA A 170 23.37 -7.57 -6.20
N VAL A 171 22.04 -7.64 -6.19
CA VAL A 171 21.27 -8.51 -5.29
C VAL A 171 20.33 -9.41 -6.08
N GLU A 172 19.95 -10.52 -5.47
CA GLU A 172 18.88 -11.39 -5.97
C GLU A 172 17.62 -11.25 -5.12
N ILE A 173 16.49 -11.09 -5.80
CA ILE A 173 15.18 -10.95 -5.19
C ILE A 173 14.29 -12.12 -5.64
N ALA A 174 14.00 -13.04 -4.73
CA ALA A 174 12.97 -14.06 -4.94
C ALA A 174 11.63 -13.49 -4.46
N VAL A 175 10.61 -13.49 -5.32
CA VAL A 175 9.28 -12.92 -5.03
C VAL A 175 8.21 -13.99 -4.87
N ASN A 176 7.19 -13.73 -4.05
CA ASN A 176 6.15 -14.69 -3.70
C ASN A 176 4.73 -14.20 -4.00
N HIS A 177 4.09 -14.76 -5.04
CA HIS A 177 2.69 -14.50 -5.44
C HIS A 177 2.32 -12.99 -5.59
N VAL A 178 3.30 -12.20 -6.03
CA VAL A 178 3.19 -10.76 -6.37
C VAL A 178 3.49 -10.52 -7.86
N PHE A 179 3.31 -9.28 -8.32
CA PHE A 179 3.75 -8.81 -9.63
C PHE A 179 5.02 -7.98 -9.48
N ALA A 180 6.09 -8.35 -10.19
CA ALA A 180 7.35 -7.63 -10.25
C ALA A 180 7.47 -6.94 -11.62
N ASP A 181 7.56 -5.61 -11.64
CA ASP A 181 7.53 -4.78 -12.86
C ASP A 181 6.36 -5.12 -13.80
N GLY A 182 5.20 -5.40 -13.21
CA GLY A 182 3.97 -5.77 -13.92
C GLY A 182 3.93 -7.22 -14.43
N LYS A 183 4.97 -8.02 -14.20
CA LYS A 183 5.00 -9.45 -14.54
C LYS A 183 4.66 -10.29 -13.31
N SER A 184 3.77 -11.27 -13.46
CA SER A 184 3.44 -12.18 -12.36
C SER A 184 4.64 -13.02 -11.96
N SER A 185 4.91 -13.13 -10.66
CA SER A 185 5.93 -14.03 -10.08
C SER A 185 5.68 -15.51 -10.40
N LEU A 186 4.43 -15.90 -10.65
CA LEU A 186 4.11 -17.27 -11.10
C LEU A 186 4.70 -17.60 -12.48
N ALA A 187 5.08 -16.57 -13.24
CA ALA A 187 5.68 -16.71 -14.57
C ALA A 187 7.22 -16.49 -14.56
N SER A 188 7.83 -16.17 -13.42
CA SER A 188 9.30 -16.04 -13.33
C SER A 188 9.95 -17.40 -13.12
N GLU A 189 11.04 -17.66 -13.85
CA GLU A 189 11.80 -18.93 -13.78
C GLU A 189 12.86 -18.95 -12.65
N GLY A 190 12.96 -17.90 -11.83
CA GLY A 190 13.95 -17.80 -10.76
C GLY A 190 14.00 -16.42 -10.09
N PRO A 191 14.98 -16.19 -9.21
CA PRO A 191 15.22 -14.88 -8.60
C PRO A 191 15.46 -13.80 -9.66
N ILE A 192 15.06 -12.57 -9.33
CA ILE A 192 15.32 -11.38 -10.14
C ILE A 192 16.65 -10.80 -9.68
N GLU A 193 17.61 -10.74 -10.58
CA GLU A 193 18.85 -9.98 -10.34
C GLU A 193 18.54 -8.49 -10.45
N LEU A 194 18.88 -7.73 -9.41
CA LEU A 194 18.72 -6.28 -9.36
C LEU A 194 20.09 -5.62 -9.22
N ASP A 195 20.53 -5.01 -10.32
CA ASP A 195 21.77 -4.24 -10.37
C ASP A 195 21.84 -3.16 -9.30
N ARG A 196 23.07 -2.74 -8.97
CA ARG A 196 23.30 -1.56 -8.15
C ARG A 196 22.58 -0.34 -8.70
N ARG A 197 21.89 0.39 -7.82
CA ARG A 197 20.99 1.54 -8.10
C ARG A 197 19.77 1.17 -8.94
N GLY A 198 19.51 -0.12 -9.13
CA GLY A 198 18.27 -0.62 -9.71
C GLY A 198 17.09 -0.41 -8.77
N GLU A 199 15.90 -0.34 -9.37
CA GLU A 199 14.64 -0.31 -8.65
C GLU A 199 13.75 -1.43 -9.19
N LEU A 200 13.12 -2.18 -8.27
CA LEU A 200 12.14 -3.22 -8.59
C LEU A 200 10.78 -2.82 -8.04
N LYS A 201 9.79 -2.71 -8.92
CA LYS A 201 8.42 -2.40 -8.54
C LYS A 201 7.68 -3.68 -8.16
N ILE A 202 7.32 -3.84 -6.89
CA ILE A 202 6.53 -4.98 -6.40
C ILE A 202 5.10 -4.55 -6.10
N GLN A 203 4.15 -5.06 -6.87
CA GLN A 203 2.72 -4.88 -6.66
C GLN A 203 2.10 -6.17 -6.13
N PHE A 204 1.33 -6.07 -5.06
CA PHE A 204 0.64 -7.22 -4.48
C PHE A 204 -0.49 -7.69 -5.41
N SER A 205 -0.73 -9.00 -5.44
CA SER A 205 -1.94 -9.55 -6.09
C SER A 205 -3.17 -9.30 -5.22
N ASP A 206 -4.37 -9.34 -5.80
CA ASP A 206 -5.62 -9.14 -5.06
C ASP A 206 -5.75 -10.07 -3.85
N VAL A 207 -5.22 -11.30 -3.96
CA VAL A 207 -5.17 -12.28 -2.88
C VAL A 207 -4.22 -11.84 -1.77
N ALA A 208 -3.00 -11.40 -2.13
CA ALA A 208 -2.02 -10.91 -1.17
C ALA A 208 -2.52 -9.64 -0.47
N SER A 209 -3.09 -8.70 -1.23
CA SER A 209 -3.70 -7.48 -0.72
C SER A 209 -4.81 -7.80 0.28
N SER A 210 -5.78 -8.62 -0.11
CA SER A 210 -6.91 -9.00 0.76
C SER A 210 -6.43 -9.68 2.05
N PHE A 211 -5.30 -10.41 2.00
CA PHE A 211 -4.73 -11.07 3.17
C PHE A 211 -4.11 -10.05 4.14
N VAL A 212 -3.32 -9.10 3.64
CA VAL A 212 -2.72 -8.01 4.44
C VAL A 212 -3.79 -7.10 5.04
N GLU A 213 -4.83 -6.77 4.27
CA GLU A 213 -5.95 -5.93 4.70
C GLU A 213 -6.72 -6.46 5.89
N GLN A 214 -6.69 -7.77 6.12
CA GLN A 214 -7.28 -8.42 7.29
C GLN A 214 -6.38 -8.34 8.54
N GLY A 215 -5.22 -7.68 8.44
CA GLY A 215 -4.22 -7.56 9.51
C GLY A 215 -3.25 -8.74 9.58
N ASN A 216 -3.19 -9.59 8.55
CA ASN A 216 -2.23 -10.69 8.50
C ASN A 216 -0.87 -10.23 7.97
N SER A 217 0.18 -10.92 8.39
CA SER A 217 1.53 -10.77 7.85
C SER A 217 1.68 -11.53 6.53
N TYR A 218 2.20 -10.88 5.48
CA TYR A 218 2.40 -11.49 4.18
C TYR A 218 3.86 -11.39 3.71
N TRP A 219 4.53 -12.55 3.64
CA TRP A 219 5.87 -12.67 3.07
C TRP A 219 5.81 -12.57 1.54
N PHE A 220 6.42 -11.53 1.00
CA PHE A 220 6.35 -11.22 -0.43
C PHE A 220 7.69 -11.32 -1.16
N ALA A 221 8.82 -11.23 -0.44
CA ALA A 221 10.13 -11.31 -1.06
C ALA A 221 11.21 -11.84 -0.12
N THR A 222 12.26 -12.42 -0.70
CA THR A 222 13.53 -12.73 -0.05
C THR A 222 14.65 -12.08 -0.84
N VAL A 223 15.40 -11.19 -0.19
CA VAL A 223 16.50 -10.42 -0.80
C VAL A 223 17.84 -10.91 -0.26
N GLY A 224 18.84 -11.07 -1.10
CA GLY A 224 20.19 -11.41 -0.66
C GLY A 224 21.24 -11.12 -1.73
N PRO A 225 22.52 -11.38 -1.43
CA PRO A 225 23.60 -11.26 -2.40
C PRO A 225 23.31 -12.08 -3.68
N ALA A 226 23.69 -11.55 -4.84
CA ALA A 226 23.65 -12.33 -6.08
C ALA A 226 24.65 -13.51 -6.02
N SER A 227 24.26 -14.65 -6.59
CA SER A 227 25.03 -15.91 -6.54
C SER A 227 26.05 -16.09 -7.66
#